data_AF-A0A392QED2-F1
#
_entry.id   AF-A0A392QED2-F1
#
_cell.length_a   1.000
_cell.length_b   1.000
_cell.length_c   1.000
_cell.angle_alpha   90.00
_cell.angle_beta   90.00
_cell.angle_gamma   90.00
#
_symmetry.space_group_name_H-M   'P 1'
#
loop_
_entity.id
_entity.type
_entity.pdbx_description
1 polymer ?
#
loop_
_entity_poly.entity_id
_entity_poly.type
_entity_poly.pdbx_seq_one_letter_code
_entity_poly.pdbx_strand_id
1 'polypeptide(L)' 'TGARLPPIDEQVIAMKLVTPAKGTIEISKEKDPELFYLARCGLGGLGVVAEVTLQCVDRQELVEHTVVSTMDEIKKNHK' A
#
# COMPACT_ATOMS: atom_id res chain seq x y z
N THR A 1 13.75 4.16 2.92
CA THR A 1 12.77 3.09 2.60
C THR A 1 13.24 1.80 3.21
N GLY A 2 12.35 0.98 3.75
CA GLY A 2 12.72 -0.35 4.22
C GLY A 2 12.84 -1.27 3.02
N ALA A 3 14.05 -1.57 2.55
CA ALA A 3 14.28 -2.36 1.33
C ALA A 3 13.63 -3.76 1.35
N ARG A 4 13.24 -4.26 2.53
CA ARG A 4 12.56 -5.53 2.74
C ARG A 4 11.12 -5.37 3.23
N LEU A 5 10.64 -4.14 3.38
CA LEU A 5 9.28 -3.84 3.80
C LEU A 5 8.44 -3.63 2.54
N PRO A 6 7.36 -4.40 2.36
CA PRO A 6 6.49 -4.22 1.20
C PRO A 6 5.82 -2.85 1.24
N PRO A 7 5.45 -2.29 0.07
CA PRO A 7 4.69 -1.05 0.01
C PRO A 7 3.28 -1.24 0.60
N ILE A 8 2.61 -0.14 0.90
CA ILE A 8 1.33 -0.17 1.61
C ILE A 8 0.20 -0.85 0.82
N ASP A 9 0.23 -0.75 -0.51
CA ASP A 9 -0.77 -1.38 -1.37
C ASP A 9 -0.73 -2.90 -1.26
N GLU A 10 0.45 -3.50 -1.07
CA GLU A 10 0.59 -4.95 -0.83
C GLU A 10 0.00 -5.43 0.49
N GLN A 11 -0.12 -4.53 1.48
CA GLN A 11 -0.74 -4.82 2.77
C GLN A 11 -2.27 -4.73 2.73
N VAL A 12 -2.86 -4.22 1.64
CA VAL A 12 -4.30 -4.29 1.43
C VAL A 12 -4.69 -5.73 1.09
N ILE A 13 -5.65 -6.29 1.82
CA ILE A 13 -6.15 -7.66 1.59
C ILE A 13 -7.56 -7.70 1.00
N ALA A 14 -8.37 -6.67 1.25
CA ALA A 14 -9.69 -6.50 0.65
C ALA A 14 -10.07 -5.01 0.62
N MET A 15 -11.02 -4.64 -0.24
CA MET A 15 -11.60 -3.30 -0.27
C MET A 15 -13.04 -3.31 -0.77
N LYS A 16 -13.81 -2.30 -0.37
CA LYS A 16 -15.11 -1.98 -0.97
C LYS A 16 -14.96 -0.80 -1.91
N LEU A 17 -15.32 -1.02 -3.17
CA LEU A 17 -15.23 -0.05 -4.25
C LEU A 17 -16.62 0.42 -4.64
N VAL A 18 -16.82 1.74 -4.61
CA VAL A 18 -18.03 2.39 -5.13
C VAL A 18 -17.80 2.70 -6.60
N THR A 19 -18.65 2.13 -7.45
CA THR A 19 -18.60 2.29 -8.90
C THR A 19 -19.93 2.85 -9.42
N PRO A 20 -19.94 3.66 -10.48
CA PRO A 20 -21.17 4.19 -11.06
C PRO A 20 -22.11 3.10 -11.61
N ALA A 21 -21.56 2.00 -12.15
CA ALA A 21 -22.34 0.98 -12.85
C ALA A 21 -22.77 -0.19 -11.97
N LYS A 22 -21.92 -0.64 -11.04
CA LYS A 22 -22.17 -1.83 -10.21
C LYS A 22 -22.54 -1.50 -8.76
N GLY A 23 -22.66 -0.22 -8.42
CA GLY A 23 -22.85 0.23 -7.04
C GLY A 23 -21.61 -0.06 -6.19
N THR A 24 -21.81 -0.46 -4.93
CA THR A 24 -20.72 -0.83 -4.02
C THR A 24 -20.43 -2.32 -4.13
N ILE A 25 -19.21 -2.65 -4.55
CA ILE A 25 -18.72 -4.03 -4.68
C ILE A 25 -17.58 -4.28 -3.70
N GLU A 26 -17.41 -5.53 -3.29
CA GLU A 26 -16.29 -5.95 -2.45
C GLU A 26 -15.36 -6.85 -3.27
N ILE A 27 -14.06 -6.54 -3.22
CA ILE A 27 -13.01 -7.21 -3.99
C ILE A 27 -11.82 -7.53 -3.08
N SER A 28 -11.16 -8.67 -3.34
CA SER A 28 -10.01 -9.20 -2.58
C SER A 28 -9.13 -10.08 -3.48
N LYS A 29 -8.05 -10.63 -2.92
CA LYS A 29 -7.20 -11.61 -3.65
C LYS A 29 -7.97 -12.89 -4.03
N GLU A 30 -9.01 -13.23 -3.28
CA GLU A 30 -9.86 -14.40 -3.48
C GLU A 30 -11.14 -14.05 -4.27
N LYS A 31 -11.52 -12.77 -4.32
CA LYS A 31 -12.77 -12.28 -4.92
C LYS A 31 -12.50 -11.18 -5.94
N ASP A 32 -12.56 -11.55 -7.21
CA ASP A 32 -12.21 -10.68 -8.36
C ASP A 32 -10.75 -10.15 -8.28
N PRO A 33 -9.75 -11.05 -8.31
CA PRO A 33 -8.35 -10.70 -8.09
C PRO A 33 -7.82 -9.72 -9.13
N GLU A 34 -8.25 -9.83 -10.39
CA GLU A 34 -7.79 -8.95 -11.46
C GLU A 34 -8.24 -7.50 -11.20
N LEU A 35 -9.53 -7.29 -10.89
CA LEU A 35 -10.04 -5.98 -10.54
C LEU A 35 -9.42 -5.45 -9.25
N PHE A 36 -9.16 -6.32 -8.26
CA PHE A 36 -8.48 -5.95 -7.02
C PHE A 36 -7.07 -5.38 -7.26
N TYR A 37 -6.24 -6.05 -8.05
CA TYR A 37 -4.90 -5.56 -8.36
C TYR A 37 -4.93 -4.27 -9.19
N LEU A 38 -5.87 -4.15 -10.13
CA LEU A 38 -6.05 -2.92 -10.90
C LEU A 38 -6.53 -1.76 -10.03
N ALA A 39 -7.48 -1.99 -9.11
CA ALA A 39 -8.03 -0.97 -8.24
C ALA A 39 -7.01 -0.42 -7.23
N ARG A 40 -6.10 -1.27 -6.72
CA ARG A 40 -5.01 -0.86 -5.80
C ARG A 40 -4.10 0.22 -6.39
N CYS A 41 -3.72 0.08 -7.66
CA CYS A 41 -2.76 0.96 -8.34
C CYS A 41 -3.44 1.94 -9.33
N GLY A 42 -4.76 1.89 -9.45
CA GLY A 42 -5.52 2.66 -10.42
C GLY A 42 -5.78 4.12 -10.04
N LEU A 43 -5.24 4.61 -8.92
CA LEU A 43 -5.36 5.99 -8.43
C LEU A 43 -6.82 6.50 -8.36
N GLY A 44 -7.76 5.60 -8.09
CA GLY A 44 -9.20 5.92 -8.04
C GLY A 44 -9.92 5.98 -9.39
N GLY A 45 -9.24 5.68 -10.51
CA GLY A 45 -9.85 5.71 -11.85
C GLY A 45 -10.90 4.63 -12.10
N LEU A 46 -10.89 3.55 -11.32
CA LEU A 46 -11.83 2.43 -11.43
C LEU A 46 -13.02 2.54 -10.48
N GLY A 47 -13.01 3.55 -9.60
CA GLY A 47 -14.01 3.77 -8.57
C GLY A 47 -13.41 4.39 -7.31
N VAL A 48 -14.26 4.73 -6.35
CA VAL A 48 -13.86 5.31 -5.07
C VAL A 48 -13.83 4.23 -4.00
N VAL A 49 -12.71 4.08 -3.30
CA VAL A 49 -12.59 3.13 -2.18
C VAL A 49 -13.36 3.70 -0.98
N ALA A 50 -14.42 2.99 -0.57
CA ALA A 50 -15.23 3.36 0.61
C ALA A 50 -14.71 2.71 1.89
N GLU A 51 -14.22 1.47 1.80
CA GLU A 51 -13.64 0.73 2.93
C GLU A 51 -12.42 -0.06 2.46
N VAL A 52 -11.43 -0.21 3.35
CA VAL A 52 -10.22 -0.98 3.09
C VAL A 52 -9.92 -1.88 4.28
N THR A 53 -9.54 -3.11 4.02
CA THR A 53 -9.06 -4.06 5.02
C THR A 53 -7.55 -4.22 4.85
N LEU A 54 -6.80 -3.86 5.90
CA LEU A 54 -5.34 -3.93 5.93
C LEU A 54 -4.88 -5.13 6.76
N GLN A 55 -3.81 -5.78 6.32
CA GLN A 55 -3.12 -6.79 7.10
C GLN A 55 -2.34 -6.14 8.25
N CYS A 56 -2.74 -6.43 9.48
CA CYS A 56 -1.95 -6.07 10.66
C CYS A 56 -0.73 -7.00 10.79
N VAL A 57 0.38 -6.45 11.26
CA VAL A 57 1.58 -7.19 11.66
C VAL A 57 1.84 -7.00 13.15
N ASP A 58 2.69 -7.85 13.73
CA ASP A 58 3.06 -7.74 15.14
C ASP A 58 3.71 -6.39 15.45
N ARG A 59 3.40 -5.85 16.64
CA ARG A 59 3.96 -4.59 17.12
C ARG A 59 5.48 -4.66 17.16
N GLN A 60 6.13 -3.66 16.58
CA GLN A 60 7.57 -3.43 16.66
C GLN A 60 7.84 -2.03 17.23
N GLU A 61 9.02 -1.85 17.83
CA GLU A 61 9.50 -0.54 18.28
C GLU A 61 10.37 0.08 17.19
N LEU A 62 10.05 1.32 16.79
CA LEU A 62 10.80 2.08 15.80
C LEU A 62 11.45 3.29 16.47
N VAL A 63 12.70 3.56 16.10
CA VAL A 63 13.49 4.69 16.62
C VAL A 63 13.80 5.63 15.47
N GLU A 64 13.48 6.90 15.65
CA GLU A 64 13.82 7.96 14.69
C GLU A 64 15.27 8.41 14.92
N HIS A 65 16.04 8.52 13.84
CA HIS A 65 17.38 9.11 13.82
C HIS A 65 17.42 10.25 12.82
N THR A 66 17.72 11.47 13.28
CA THR A 66 17.75 12.68 12.46
C THR A 66 19.14 13.30 12.48
N VAL A 67 19.79 13.36 11.32
CA VAL A 67 21.17 13.87 11.15
C VAL A 67 21.27 14.68 9.85
N VAL A 68 22.26 15.56 9.76
CA VAL A 68 22.64 16.26 8.52
C VAL A 68 23.95 15.66 8.01
N SER A 69 24.04 15.39 6.72
CA SER A 69 25.25 14.82 6.09
C SER A 69 25.40 15.35 4.67
N THR A 70 26.61 15.32 4.15
CA THR A 70 26.89 15.68 2.75
C THR A 70 26.47 14.54 1.80
N MET A 71 26.25 14.86 0.52
CA MET A 71 25.89 13.85 -0.46
C MET A 71 26.99 12.78 -0.65
N ASP A 72 28.26 13.17 -0.53
CA ASP A 72 29.40 12.26 -0.67
C ASP A 72 29.50 11.28 0.50
N GLU A 73 29.18 11.71 1.72
CA GLU A 73 29.14 10.83 2.91
C GLU A 73 28.00 9.80 2.82
N ILE A 74 26.82 10.22 2.36
CA ILE A 74 25.68 9.32 2.20
C ILE A 74 25.95 8.24 1.14
N LYS A 75 26.52 8.62 -0.01
CA LYS A 75 26.81 7.68 -1.11
C LYS A 75 27.75 6.54 -0.71
N LYS A 76 28.74 6.80 0.16
CA LYS A 76 29.67 5.77 0.65
C LYS A 76 28.96 4.62 1.38
N ASN A 77 27.86 4.93 2.05
CA ASN A 77 27.10 4.00 2.88
C ASN A 77 25.78 3.54 2.22
N HIS A 78 25.46 4.06 1.04
CA HIS A 78 24.29 3.67 0.27
C HIS A 78 24.64 2.44 -0.58
N LYS A 79 24.12 1.27 -0.17
CA LYS A 79 24.20 0.02 -0.95
C LYS A 79 23.05 -0.08 -1.95
#